data_AF-A0A1G2BRL2-F1
#
_entry.id   AF-A0A1G2BRL2-F1
#
_cell.length_a   1.000
_cell.length_b   1.000
_cell.length_c   1.000
_cell.angle_alpha   90.00
_cell.angle_beta   90.00
_cell.angle_gamma   90.00
#
_symmetry.space_group_name_H-M   'P 1'
#
loop_
_entity.id
_entity.type
_entity.pdbx_description
1 polymer ?
#
loop_
_entity_poly.entity_id
_entity_poly.type
_entity_poly.pdbx_seq_one_letter_code
_entity_poly.pdbx_strand_id
1 'polypeptide(L)'
;MNRPFDWLKQYHILIFILTLVFGASAVLIAFERVRNQEAAPLVGKARNPSTQAVQGESIVRDQAVADYQQYAGETFNSIKSLISSARSGAKADVILGKQLESSLLAAKVPLPYRELHFGLLKIIRNLMADAGPNFDFLQEQTRLLADRFLWLSPIDSGGR
;
A
#
# COMPACT_ATOMS: atom_id res chain seq x y z
N MET A 1 14.63 -75.51 10.18
CA MET A 1 14.63 -75.17 11.62
C MET A 1 14.03 -73.77 11.76
N ASN A 2 12.91 -73.72 12.46
CA ASN A 2 11.97 -72.61 12.62
C ASN A 2 12.60 -71.25 12.99
N ARG A 3 12.30 -70.19 12.22
CA ARG A 3 12.20 -68.81 12.75
C ARG A 3 10.84 -68.16 12.41
N PRO A 4 9.72 -68.71 12.90
CA PRO A 4 8.41 -68.07 12.82
C PRO A 4 8.26 -66.86 13.77
N PHE A 5 9.34 -66.42 14.42
CA PHE A 5 9.32 -65.39 15.46
C PHE A 5 9.73 -63.98 14.98
N ASP A 6 10.36 -63.86 13.80
CA ASP A 6 10.83 -62.56 13.31
C ASP A 6 9.70 -61.75 12.65
N TRP A 7 8.80 -62.42 11.91
CA TRP A 7 7.66 -61.74 11.28
C TRP A 7 6.66 -61.18 12.30
N LEU A 8 6.43 -61.89 13.42
CA LEU A 8 5.50 -61.47 14.46
C LEU A 8 6.00 -60.19 15.16
N LYS A 9 7.29 -60.12 15.49
CA LYS A 9 7.92 -58.92 16.05
C LYS A 9 7.86 -57.74 15.09
N GLN A 10 8.11 -57.99 13.80
CA GLN A 10 8.04 -56.96 12.77
C GLN A 10 6.61 -56.43 12.59
N TYR A 11 5.60 -57.31 12.67
CA TYR A 11 4.18 -56.94 12.62
C TYR A 11 3.78 -56.09 13.84
N HIS A 12 4.23 -56.45 15.04
CA HIS A 12 3.96 -55.66 16.25
C HIS A 12 4.64 -54.29 16.23
N ILE A 13 5.86 -54.18 15.69
CA ILE A 13 6.53 -52.89 15.50
C ILE A 13 5.77 -52.02 14.49
N LEU A 14 5.30 -52.62 13.39
CA LEU A 14 4.54 -51.89 12.38
C LEU A 14 3.20 -51.40 12.91
N ILE A 15 2.46 -52.25 13.66
CA ILE A 15 1.22 -51.86 14.34
C ILE A 15 1.51 -50.76 15.37
N PHE A 16 2.59 -50.87 16.13
CA PHE A 16 2.96 -49.85 17.11
C PHE A 16 3.20 -48.49 16.45
N ILE A 17 3.98 -48.44 15.37
CA ILE A 17 4.22 -47.22 14.60
C ILE A 17 2.91 -46.67 14.02
N LEU A 18 2.07 -47.52 13.44
CA LEU A 18 0.79 -47.10 12.88
C LEU A 18 -0.14 -46.53 13.95
N THR A 19 -0.19 -47.17 15.13
CA THR A 19 -0.99 -46.70 16.27
C THR A 19 -0.45 -45.38 16.81
N LEU A 20 0.87 -45.15 16.78
CA LEU A 20 1.48 -43.90 17.21
C LEU A 20 1.18 -42.75 16.25
N VAL A 21 1.24 -43.00 14.94
CA VAL A 21 0.89 -42.02 13.89
C VAL A 21 -0.61 -41.68 13.90
N PHE A 22 -1.47 -42.69 13.98
CA PHE A 22 -2.92 -42.47 14.05
C PHE A 22 -3.36 -41.91 15.40
N GLY A 23 -2.73 -42.31 16.51
CA GLY A 23 -2.97 -41.79 17.85
C GLY A 23 -2.60 -40.31 17.99
N ALA A 24 -1.44 -39.91 17.47
CA ALA A 24 -1.04 -38.50 17.43
C ALA A 24 -2.03 -37.65 16.60
N SER A 25 -2.53 -38.20 15.49
CA SER A 25 -3.55 -37.56 14.67
C SER A 25 -4.89 -37.43 15.40
N ALA A 26 -5.31 -38.46 16.15
CA ALA A 26 -6.54 -38.44 16.93
C ALA A 26 -6.48 -37.42 18.10
N VAL A 27 -5.33 -37.26 18.74
CA VAL A 27 -5.13 -36.26 19.80
C VAL A 27 -5.18 -34.83 19.25
N LEU A 28 -4.59 -34.58 18.08
CA LEU A 28 -4.68 -33.28 17.40
C LEU A 28 -6.13 -32.94 17.01
N ILE A 29 -6.86 -33.91 16.44
CA ILE A 29 -8.27 -33.73 16.07
C ILE A 29 -9.15 -33.53 17.31
N ALA A 30 -8.85 -34.19 18.43
CA ALA A 30 -9.57 -33.99 19.69
C ALA A 30 -9.29 -32.61 20.30
N PHE A 31 -8.04 -32.13 20.30
CA PHE A 31 -7.70 -30.77 20.72
C PHE A 31 -8.36 -29.70 19.84
N GLU A 32 -8.41 -29.94 18.53
CA GLU A 32 -9.06 -29.05 17.57
C GLU A 32 -10.59 -29.04 17.75
N ARG A 33 -11.20 -30.17 18.11
CA ARG A 33 -12.63 -30.26 18.45
C ARG A 33 -12.97 -29.62 19.79
N VAL A 34 -12.14 -29.77 20.82
CA VAL A 34 -12.37 -29.12 22.13
C VAL A 34 -12.24 -27.60 22.00
N ARG A 35 -11.21 -27.11 21.28
CA ARG A 35 -11.04 -25.68 20.99
C ARG A 35 -12.17 -25.09 20.14
N ASN A 36 -12.77 -25.88 19.24
CA ASN A 36 -13.91 -25.46 18.42
C ASN A 36 -15.27 -25.60 19.12
N GLN A 37 -15.39 -26.42 20.17
CA GLN A 37 -16.64 -26.59 20.93
C GLN A 37 -16.84 -25.54 22.03
N GLU A 38 -15.77 -24.97 22.59
CA GLU A 38 -15.86 -23.76 23.43
C GLU A 38 -16.20 -22.50 22.62
N ALA A 39 -16.21 -22.60 21.29
CA ALA A 39 -16.60 -21.56 20.35
C ALA A 39 -17.90 -21.92 19.59
N ALA A 40 -18.91 -22.42 20.29
CA ALA A 40 -20.28 -22.47 19.76
C ALA A 40 -20.95 -21.06 19.84
N PRO A 41 -21.93 -20.75 18.98
CA PRO A 41 -21.77 -19.71 17.97
C PRO A 41 -22.39 -18.38 18.36
N LEU A 42 -21.65 -17.28 18.22
CA LEU A 42 -22.27 -16.02 17.83
C LEU A 42 -22.47 -16.11 16.31
N VAL A 43 -23.71 -16.37 15.92
CA VAL A 43 -24.19 -16.29 14.54
C VAL A 43 -23.85 -14.92 13.97
N GLY A 44 -22.72 -14.84 13.29
CA GLY A 44 -22.21 -13.63 12.67
C GLY A 44 -21.32 -14.02 11.52
N LYS A 45 -21.95 -14.37 10.39
CA LYS A 45 -21.37 -14.53 9.04
C LYS A 45 -19.87 -14.80 9.05
N ALA A 46 -19.48 -16.08 8.99
CA ALA A 46 -18.12 -16.45 8.61
C ALA A 46 -17.81 -15.84 7.24
N ARG A 47 -17.18 -14.65 7.24
CA ARG A 47 -16.60 -14.06 6.03
C ARG A 47 -15.52 -15.02 5.59
N ASN A 48 -15.64 -15.54 4.38
CA ASN A 48 -14.66 -16.40 3.74
C ASN A 48 -13.27 -15.74 3.89
N PRO A 49 -12.19 -16.46 4.26
CA PRO A 49 -10.85 -15.88 4.37
C PRO A 49 -10.40 -15.21 3.05
N SER A 50 -10.89 -15.68 1.91
CA SER A 50 -10.74 -15.02 0.61
C SER A 50 -11.46 -13.67 0.53
N THR A 51 -12.64 -13.52 1.15
CA THR A 51 -13.31 -12.22 1.26
C THR A 51 -12.60 -11.28 2.23
N GLN A 52 -11.99 -11.78 3.31
CA GLN A 52 -11.17 -10.97 4.21
C GLN A 52 -9.86 -10.52 3.54
N ALA A 53 -9.21 -11.39 2.77
CA ALA A 53 -8.02 -11.03 2.00
C ALA A 53 -8.34 -9.99 0.92
N VAL A 54 -9.43 -10.17 0.17
CA VAL A 54 -9.89 -9.21 -0.85
C VAL A 54 -10.34 -7.89 -0.20
N GLN A 55 -11.03 -7.93 0.94
CA GLN A 55 -11.39 -6.72 1.68
C GLN A 55 -10.15 -6.03 2.24
N GLY A 56 -9.17 -6.78 2.78
CA GLY A 56 -7.90 -6.24 3.25
C GLY A 56 -7.10 -5.59 2.12
N GLU A 57 -7.01 -6.24 0.97
CA GLU A 57 -6.33 -5.69 -0.22
C GLU A 57 -7.07 -4.46 -0.78
N SER A 58 -8.41 -4.48 -0.79
CA SER A 58 -9.22 -3.32 -1.19
C SER A 58 -9.00 -2.15 -0.23
N ILE A 59 -9.08 -2.38 1.08
CA ILE A 59 -8.86 -1.34 2.10
C ILE A 59 -7.44 -0.78 2.00
N VAL A 60 -6.43 -1.64 1.81
CA VAL A 60 -5.03 -1.22 1.63
C VAL A 60 -4.85 -0.42 0.35
N ARG A 61 -5.51 -0.79 -0.75
CA ARG A 61 -5.47 -0.05 -2.01
C ARG A 61 -6.15 1.30 -1.88
N ASP A 62 -7.29 1.37 -1.21
CA ASP A 62 -8.05 2.59 -0.98
C ASP A 62 -7.27 3.54 -0.06
N GLN A 63 -6.63 3.01 0.98
CA GLN A 63 -5.74 3.78 1.85
C GLN A 63 -4.52 4.31 1.09
N ALA A 64 -3.84 3.47 0.30
CA ALA A 64 -2.69 3.91 -0.50
C ALA A 64 -3.06 4.99 -1.53
N VAL A 65 -4.30 4.95 -2.04
CA VAL A 65 -4.85 6.01 -2.90
C VAL A 65 -5.07 7.30 -2.11
N ALA A 66 -5.71 7.23 -0.95
CA ALA A 66 -5.97 8.40 -0.11
C ALA A 66 -4.67 9.05 0.38
N ASP A 67 -3.72 8.26 0.87
CA ASP A 67 -2.40 8.71 1.32
C ASP A 67 -1.66 9.43 0.19
N TYR A 68 -1.70 8.85 -1.01
CA TYR A 68 -1.06 9.46 -2.17
C TYR A 68 -1.73 10.77 -2.59
N GLN A 69 -3.07 10.84 -2.55
CA GLN A 69 -3.78 12.08 -2.85
C GLN A 69 -3.40 13.19 -1.88
N GLN A 70 -3.35 12.90 -0.57
CA GLN A 70 -2.90 13.87 0.41
C GLN A 70 -1.46 14.33 0.12
N TYR A 71 -0.54 13.39 -0.06
CA TYR A 71 0.86 13.67 -0.38
C TYR A 71 1.02 14.53 -1.64
N ALA A 72 0.30 14.20 -2.71
CA ALA A 72 0.36 14.94 -3.96
C ALA A 72 -0.26 16.34 -3.84
N GLY A 73 -1.31 16.51 -3.05
CA GLY A 73 -1.90 17.82 -2.75
C GLY A 73 -0.94 18.73 -1.98
N GLU A 74 -0.30 18.21 -0.93
CA GLU A 74 0.72 18.94 -0.16
C GLU A 74 1.93 19.31 -1.03
N THR A 75 2.38 18.39 -1.88
CA THR A 75 3.47 18.62 -2.83
C THR A 75 3.12 19.69 -3.84
N PHE A 76 1.90 19.66 -4.39
CA PHE A 76 1.42 20.66 -5.35
C PHE A 76 1.37 22.07 -4.73
N ASN A 77 0.88 22.19 -3.50
CA ASN A 77 0.88 23.46 -2.77
C ASN A 77 2.29 23.99 -2.49
N SER A 78 3.22 23.10 -2.11
CA SER A 78 4.62 23.45 -1.90
C SER A 78 5.27 23.96 -3.19
N ILE A 79 4.99 23.31 -4.32
CA ILE A 79 5.44 23.74 -5.66
C ILE A 79 4.87 25.11 -6.00
N LYS A 80 3.57 25.36 -5.80
CA LYS A 80 2.97 26.69 -6.01
C LYS A 80 3.65 27.77 -5.19
N SER A 81 3.93 27.48 -3.92
CA SER A 81 4.65 28.41 -3.05
C SER A 81 6.05 28.71 -3.57
N LEU A 82 6.80 27.70 -4.01
CA LEU A 82 8.13 27.89 -4.60
C LEU A 82 8.10 28.70 -5.89
N ILE A 83 7.11 28.45 -6.77
CA ILE A 83 6.91 29.24 -8.00
C ILE A 83 6.64 30.71 -7.65
N SER A 84 5.78 30.96 -6.66
CA SER A 84 5.46 32.32 -6.20
C SER A 84 6.70 33.04 -5.64
N SER A 85 7.49 32.37 -4.81
CA SER A 85 8.74 32.92 -4.26
C SER A 85 9.77 33.20 -5.36
N ALA A 86 9.93 32.27 -6.32
CA ALA A 86 10.82 32.46 -7.45
C ALA A 86 10.39 33.66 -8.32
N ARG A 87 9.08 33.84 -8.52
CA ARG A 87 8.52 34.93 -9.33
C ARG A 87 8.68 36.30 -8.66
N SER A 88 8.65 36.37 -7.33
CA SER A 88 8.87 37.62 -6.59
C SER A 88 10.34 38.06 -6.52
N GLY A 89 11.26 37.30 -7.12
CA GLY A 89 12.69 37.57 -7.09
C GLY A 89 13.37 37.13 -5.79
N ALA A 90 12.63 36.52 -4.86
CA ALA A 90 13.25 35.80 -3.76
C ALA A 90 14.00 34.59 -4.33
N LYS A 91 15.18 34.27 -3.78
CA LYS A 91 15.85 33.02 -4.14
C LYS A 91 14.90 31.87 -3.79
N ALA A 92 14.47 31.14 -4.82
CA ALA A 92 13.72 29.91 -4.62
C ALA A 92 14.50 29.02 -3.65
N ASP A 93 13.82 28.41 -2.69
CA ASP A 93 14.49 27.52 -1.74
C ASP A 93 14.94 26.26 -2.48
N VAL A 94 16.20 26.28 -2.90
CA VAL A 94 16.85 25.21 -3.65
C VAL A 94 16.88 23.92 -2.84
N ILE A 95 16.99 24.01 -1.51
CA ILE A 95 17.03 22.84 -0.62
C ILE A 95 15.65 22.19 -0.61
N LEU A 96 14.60 22.99 -0.39
CA LEU A 96 13.22 22.51 -0.44
C LEU A 96 12.87 21.93 -1.82
N GLY A 97 13.29 22.60 -2.91
CA GLY A 97 13.04 22.13 -4.26
C GLY A 97 13.66 20.76 -4.55
N LYS A 98 14.93 20.55 -4.15
CA LYS A 98 15.61 19.25 -4.27
C LYS A 98 14.98 18.18 -3.37
N GLN A 99 14.55 18.55 -2.17
CA GLN A 99 13.87 17.64 -1.26
C GLN A 99 12.53 17.17 -1.84
N LEU A 100 11.76 18.07 -2.45
CA LEU A 100 10.50 17.72 -3.13
C LEU A 100 10.75 16.81 -4.34
N GLU A 101 11.74 17.12 -5.18
CA GLU A 101 12.11 16.24 -6.29
C GLU A 101 12.50 14.84 -5.80
N SER A 102 13.39 14.74 -4.81
CA SER A 102 13.81 13.45 -4.25
C SER A 102 12.64 12.68 -3.62
N SER A 103 11.72 13.38 -2.95
CA SER A 103 10.54 12.77 -2.34
C SER A 103 9.60 12.22 -3.41
N LEU A 104 9.41 12.96 -4.50
CA LEU A 104 8.62 12.51 -5.63
C LEU A 104 9.25 11.26 -6.26
N LEU A 105 10.56 11.26 -6.52
CA LEU A 105 11.24 10.11 -7.11
C LEU A 105 11.17 8.84 -6.23
N ALA A 106 11.09 8.99 -4.91
CA ALA A 106 10.97 7.87 -3.97
C ALA A 106 9.53 7.43 -3.69
N ALA A 107 8.52 8.20 -4.13
CA ALA A 107 7.13 7.95 -3.77
C ALA A 107 6.58 6.67 -4.42
N LYS A 108 5.81 5.89 -3.66
CA LYS A 108 5.02 4.78 -4.21
C LYS A 108 3.76 5.34 -4.88
N VAL A 109 3.68 5.25 -6.21
CA VAL A 109 2.61 5.88 -6.98
C VAL A 109 1.52 4.87 -7.36
N PRO A 110 0.27 5.06 -6.90
CA PRO A 110 -0.88 4.29 -7.39
C PRO A 110 -1.09 4.52 -8.88
N LEU A 111 -1.46 3.46 -9.62
CA LEU A 111 -1.70 3.51 -11.08
C LEU A 111 -2.57 4.69 -11.56
N PRO A 112 -3.69 5.04 -10.89
CA PRO A 112 -4.55 6.15 -11.33
C PRO A 112 -3.87 7.52 -11.33
N TYR A 113 -2.80 7.70 -10.55
CA TYR A 113 -2.14 9.00 -10.36
C TYR A 113 -0.75 9.10 -10.97
N ARG A 114 -0.33 8.15 -11.82
CA ARG A 114 0.97 8.23 -12.51
C ARG A 114 1.13 9.51 -13.32
N GLU A 115 0.07 9.91 -14.03
CA GLU A 115 0.06 11.14 -14.82
C GLU A 115 0.23 12.39 -13.96
N LEU A 116 -0.48 12.47 -12.83
CA LEU A 116 -0.30 13.53 -11.85
C LEU A 116 1.15 13.58 -11.37
N HIS A 117 1.69 12.42 -10.99
CA HIS A 117 3.05 12.30 -10.49
C HIS A 117 4.09 12.83 -11.48
N PHE A 118 3.98 12.44 -12.75
CA PHE A 118 4.88 12.91 -13.79
C PHE A 118 4.72 14.42 -14.04
N GLY A 119 3.50 14.95 -13.95
CA GLY A 119 3.27 16.39 -14.00
C GLY A 119 3.98 17.13 -12.88
N LEU A 120 3.86 16.67 -11.64
CA LEU A 120 4.56 17.27 -10.48
C LEU A 120 6.08 17.24 -10.66
N LEU A 121 6.63 16.10 -11.08
CA LEU A 121 8.06 15.95 -11.39
C LEU A 121 8.52 16.90 -12.50
N LYS A 122 7.72 17.06 -13.55
CA LYS A 122 8.04 17.96 -14.67
C LYS A 122 8.09 19.42 -14.21
N ILE A 123 7.15 19.83 -13.36
CA ILE A 123 7.10 21.19 -12.82
C ILE A 123 8.31 21.46 -11.92
N ILE A 124 8.60 20.57 -10.95
CA ILE A 124 9.71 20.80 -10.02
C ILE A 124 11.06 20.83 -10.75
N ARG A 125 11.28 19.96 -11.74
CA ARG A 125 12.52 19.97 -12.53
C ARG A 125 12.70 21.22 -13.36
N ASN A 126 11.62 21.73 -13.95
CA ASN A 126 11.70 22.98 -14.70
C ASN A 126 11.93 24.18 -13.77
N LEU A 127 11.31 24.19 -12.59
CA LEU A 127 11.52 25.21 -11.58
C LEU A 127 12.98 25.25 -11.09
N MET A 128 13.61 24.08 -11.01
CA MET A 128 14.99 23.90 -10.54
C MET A 128 16.04 23.89 -11.65
N ALA A 129 15.68 24.20 -12.90
CA ALA A 129 16.60 24.16 -14.02
C ALA A 129 17.69 25.24 -13.93
N ASP A 130 18.93 24.89 -14.30
CA ASP A 130 20.08 25.80 -14.24
C ASP A 130 19.93 27.04 -15.15
N ALA A 131 19.19 26.89 -16.26
CA ALA A 131 18.87 27.99 -17.17
C ALA A 131 17.84 28.99 -16.58
N GLY A 132 17.30 28.70 -15.40
CA GLY A 132 16.23 29.44 -14.74
C GLY A 132 14.83 28.92 -15.06
N PRO A 133 13.84 29.25 -14.22
CA PRO A 133 12.46 28.79 -14.38
C PRO A 133 11.74 29.46 -15.55
N ASN A 134 11.06 28.68 -16.39
CA ASN A 134 10.14 29.22 -17.40
C ASN A 134 8.74 29.41 -16.76
N PHE A 135 8.46 30.63 -16.30
CA PHE A 135 7.25 30.92 -15.55
C PHE A 135 5.94 30.72 -16.33
N ASP A 136 5.92 30.95 -17.64
CA ASP A 136 4.74 30.73 -18.47
C ASP A 136 4.43 29.24 -18.57
N PHE A 137 5.47 28.43 -18.81
CA PHE A 137 5.37 26.98 -18.80
C PHE A 137 4.92 26.45 -17.43
N LEU A 138 5.54 26.90 -16.33
CA LEU A 138 5.20 26.46 -14.97
C LEU A 138 3.76 26.78 -14.61
N GLN A 139 3.29 27.98 -14.96
CA GLN A 139 1.91 28.40 -14.73
C GLN A 139 0.93 27.53 -15.52
N GLU A 140 1.22 27.27 -16.81
CA GLU A 140 0.35 26.46 -17.65
C GLU A 140 0.30 24.99 -17.19
N GLN A 141 1.44 24.38 -16.84
CA GLN A 141 1.43 23.01 -16.33
C GLN A 141 0.70 22.89 -14.99
N THR A 142 0.83 23.89 -14.12
CA THR A 142 0.12 23.94 -12.83
C THR A 142 -1.39 24.02 -13.06
N ARG A 143 -1.83 24.86 -14.01
CA ARG A 143 -3.24 24.99 -14.43
C ARG A 143 -3.79 23.68 -14.98
N LEU A 144 -3.08 23.05 -15.93
CA LEU A 144 -3.50 21.77 -16.53
C LEU A 144 -3.63 20.65 -15.50
N LEU A 145 -2.76 20.60 -14.49
CA LEU A 145 -2.89 19.64 -13.40
C LEU A 145 -4.12 19.92 -12.53
N ALA A 146 -4.36 21.16 -12.17
CA ALA A 146 -5.53 21.55 -11.38
C ALA A 146 -6.86 21.26 -12.11
N ASP A 147 -6.92 21.53 -13.42
CA ASP A 147 -8.10 21.24 -14.24
C ASP A 147 -8.40 19.73 -14.33
N ARG A 148 -7.35 18.91 -14.47
CA ARG A 148 -7.47 17.45 -14.58
C ARG A 148 -7.75 16.77 -13.24
N PHE A 149 -7.22 17.32 -12.15
CA PHE A 149 -7.37 16.80 -10.80
C PHE A 149 -7.95 17.89 -9.89
N LEU A 150 -9.27 18.07 -9.97
CA LEU A 150 -10.02 19.15 -9.31
C LEU A 150 -9.80 19.27 -7.80
N TRP A 151 -9.36 18.20 -7.13
CA TRP A 151 -9.08 18.20 -5.70
C TRP A 151 -7.70 18.84 -5.34
N LEU A 152 -6.82 19.09 -6.32
CA LEU A 152 -5.53 19.77 -6.11
C LEU A 152 -5.67 21.27 -5.91
N SER A 153 -6.68 21.86 -6.52
CA SER A 153 -7.08 23.23 -6.28
C SER A 153 -8.53 23.12 -5.86
N PRO A 154 -8.83 23.02 -4.55
CA PRO A 154 -10.19 23.23 -4.09
C PRO A 154 -10.62 24.52 -4.79
N ILE A 155 -11.66 24.44 -5.61
CA ILE A 155 -12.34 25.64 -6.08
C ILE A 155 -12.54 26.42 -4.79
N ASP A 156 -11.91 27.58 -4.67
CA ASP A 156 -12.28 28.50 -3.62
C ASP A 156 -13.79 28.66 -3.82
N SER A 157 -14.56 27.94 -3.01
CA SER A 157 -15.91 28.34 -2.65
C SER A 157 -15.71 29.57 -1.79
N GLY A 158 -15.23 30.64 -2.44
CA GLY A 158 -15.26 32.01 -1.98
C GLY A 158 -16.72 32.34 -1.83
N GLY A 159 -17.26 31.94 -0.68
CA GLY A 159 -18.41 32.56 -0.09
C GLY A 159 -18.12 34.05 -0.04
N ARG A 160 -19.02 34.77 -0.70
CA ARG A 160 -19.24 36.20 -0.60
C ARG A 160 -19.14 36.72 0.82
#